data_AF-A0A165L6M9-F1
#
_entry.id   AF-A0A165L6M9-F1
#
_cell.length_a   1.000
_cell.length_b   1.000
_cell.length_c   1.000
_cell.angle_alpha   90.00
_cell.angle_beta   90.00
_cell.angle_gamma   90.00
#
_symmetry.space_group_name_H-M   'P 1'
#
loop_
_entity.id
_entity.type
_entity.pdbx_description
1 polymer ?
#
loop_
_entity_poly.entity_id
_entity_poly.type
_entity_poly.pdbx_seq_one_letter_code
_entity_poly.pdbx_strand_id
1 'polypeptide(L)'
;MKEAWWKRAHYLGQSDLISLEKAFKFASRAHDGQKRATGEPYMTHPVAVCSILMEEQADLPTLMSALLHDVVEDTDVTIDEVEKQFGQEVSRIVDGLTKVERGLMSKEEHHATNIQKLLSAAADDVRVAVVKIADRIHNMRTLDVKPVEKQIPYANEALIFFAPLAGKLGLRKMRAELEEISFPFLNPVRCSEVVGAVESYSAQFDRVFEQVREKVGGTVTFEGMREPLYQSYSLLQDDVEVSDLYSIRITMDSVLDCYSVMGSVHQVFKPVADAFVDHLALTVSPFNQKLQTKVWVGNDMVRIILQTREGKALSDQGVLALLREEKSSVSIQRLSHECLGWDIHNATEIAEDVLEFEAVVSHALFQETITIYTPDWNA
;
A
#
# COMPACT_ATOMS: atom_id res chain seq x y z
N MET A 1 0.01 5.15 -27.10
CA MET A 1 -0.05 5.45 -25.65
C MET A 1 -1.42 5.97 -25.21
N LYS A 2 -1.95 7.09 -25.74
CA LYS A 2 -3.23 7.67 -25.27
C LYS A 2 -4.42 6.69 -25.24
N GLU A 3 -4.73 5.99 -26.35
CA GLU A 3 -5.87 5.07 -26.38
C GLU A 3 -5.75 3.87 -25.43
N ALA A 4 -4.54 3.37 -25.18
CA ALA A 4 -4.32 2.25 -24.26
C ALA A 4 -4.41 2.68 -22.79
N TRP A 5 -4.01 3.92 -22.49
CA TRP A 5 -4.08 4.48 -21.14
C TRP A 5 -5.53 4.69 -20.68
N TRP A 6 -6.38 5.26 -21.55
CA TRP A 6 -7.80 5.46 -21.25
C TRP A 6 -8.58 4.17 -21.02
N LYS A 7 -8.13 3.03 -21.57
CA LYS A 7 -8.75 1.73 -21.31
C LYS A 7 -8.64 1.29 -19.85
N ARG A 8 -7.64 1.78 -19.10
CA ARG A 8 -7.49 1.49 -17.67
C ARG A 8 -8.53 2.21 -16.81
N ALA A 9 -9.09 3.31 -17.32
CA ALA A 9 -10.15 4.07 -16.66
C ALA A 9 -11.56 3.53 -16.98
N HIS A 10 -11.72 2.25 -17.36
CA HIS A 10 -12.99 1.68 -17.81
C HIS A 10 -14.11 1.71 -16.75
N TYR A 11 -13.74 1.88 -15.48
CA TYR A 11 -14.67 1.93 -14.35
C TYR A 11 -15.24 3.34 -14.10
N LEU A 12 -14.69 4.35 -14.78
CA LEU A 12 -15.16 5.73 -14.68
C LEU A 12 -16.32 6.00 -15.66
N GLY A 13 -17.25 6.85 -15.23
CA GLY A 13 -18.30 7.38 -16.10
C GLY A 13 -17.74 8.34 -17.15
N GLN A 14 -18.53 8.61 -18.20
CA GLN A 14 -18.09 9.51 -19.28
C GLN A 14 -17.79 10.93 -18.78
N SER A 15 -18.55 11.45 -17.80
CA SER A 15 -18.28 12.75 -17.16
C SER A 15 -16.93 12.77 -16.46
N ASP A 16 -16.59 11.69 -15.76
CA ASP A 16 -15.38 11.57 -14.97
C ASP A 16 -14.15 11.47 -15.88
N LEU A 17 -14.28 10.76 -17.00
CA LEU A 17 -13.25 10.71 -18.04
C LEU A 17 -12.94 12.09 -18.63
N ILE A 18 -13.98 12.92 -18.86
CA ILE A 18 -13.79 14.30 -19.35
C ILE A 18 -13.04 15.14 -18.32
N SER A 19 -13.38 15.03 -17.04
CA SER A 19 -12.70 15.72 -15.95
C SER A 19 -11.24 15.28 -15.81
N LEU A 20 -10.98 13.97 -15.90
CA LEU A 20 -9.62 13.42 -15.87
C LEU A 20 -8.80 13.89 -17.09
N GLU A 21 -9.40 13.96 -18.28
CA GLU A 21 -8.78 14.52 -19.48
C GLU A 21 -8.46 16.01 -19.33
N LYS A 22 -9.33 16.77 -18.65
CA LYS A 22 -9.07 18.18 -18.32
C LYS A 22 -7.83 18.31 -17.43
N ALA A 23 -7.71 17.49 -16.38
CA ALA A 23 -6.53 17.47 -15.50
C ALA A 23 -5.26 17.09 -16.27
N PHE A 24 -5.32 16.05 -17.11
CA PHE A 24 -4.19 15.63 -17.96
C PHE A 24 -3.71 16.77 -18.86
N LYS A 25 -4.63 17.44 -19.57
CA LYS A 25 -4.31 18.56 -20.47
C LYS A 25 -3.73 19.75 -19.70
N PHE A 26 -4.21 19.99 -18.48
CA PHE A 26 -3.70 21.05 -17.63
C PHE A 26 -2.26 20.78 -17.20
N ALA A 27 -2.00 19.62 -16.59
CA ALA A 27 -0.65 19.21 -16.19
C ALA A 27 0.32 19.20 -17.39
N SER A 28 -0.14 18.70 -18.55
CA SER A 28 0.68 18.65 -19.76
C SER A 28 1.06 20.03 -20.30
N ARG A 29 0.24 21.06 -20.07
CA ARG A 29 0.58 22.44 -20.45
C ARG A 29 1.49 23.09 -19.42
N ALA A 30 1.26 22.82 -18.14
CA ALA A 30 2.09 23.37 -17.06
C ALA A 30 3.55 22.90 -17.18
N HIS A 31 3.75 21.61 -17.50
CA HIS A 31 5.08 21.03 -17.69
C HIS A 31 5.59 21.08 -19.15
N ASP A 32 5.02 21.93 -20.01
CA ASP A 32 5.45 22.00 -21.40
C ASP A 32 6.93 22.45 -21.51
N GLY A 33 7.71 21.75 -22.34
CA GLY A 33 9.15 21.95 -22.45
C GLY A 33 10.00 21.38 -21.29
N GLN A 34 9.40 20.93 -20.18
CA GLN A 34 10.12 20.33 -19.06
C GLN A 34 10.48 18.85 -19.34
N LYS A 35 11.67 18.44 -18.89
CA LYS A 35 12.18 17.06 -19.02
C LYS A 35 12.59 16.50 -17.67
N ARG A 36 12.44 15.18 -17.50
CA ARG A 36 13.01 14.45 -16.36
C ARG A 36 14.53 14.36 -16.48
N ALA A 37 15.21 13.98 -15.39
CA ALA A 37 16.65 13.70 -15.39
C ALA A 37 17.05 12.61 -16.40
N THR A 38 16.12 11.71 -16.75
CA THR A 38 16.29 10.66 -17.77
C THR A 38 16.20 11.19 -19.21
N GLY A 39 15.80 12.45 -19.42
CA GLY A 39 15.63 13.09 -20.73
C GLY A 39 14.23 12.94 -21.33
N GLU A 40 13.35 12.16 -20.72
CA GLU A 40 11.95 11.98 -21.13
C GLU A 40 11.08 13.20 -20.78
N PRO A 41 9.93 13.42 -21.45
CA PRO A 41 8.99 14.47 -21.08
C PRO A 41 8.54 14.33 -19.62
N TYR A 42 8.43 15.45 -18.89
CA TYR A 42 8.08 15.42 -17.46
C TYR A 42 6.78 14.66 -17.17
N MET A 43 5.77 14.85 -18.02
CA MET A 43 4.46 14.19 -17.94
C MET A 43 4.49 12.66 -17.87
N THR A 44 5.59 12.01 -18.26
CA THR A 44 5.74 10.55 -18.12
C THR A 44 5.53 10.08 -16.67
N HIS A 45 6.00 10.86 -15.69
CA HIS A 45 5.89 10.49 -14.28
C HIS A 45 4.46 10.64 -13.72
N PRO A 46 3.80 11.81 -13.76
CA PRO A 46 2.41 11.93 -13.28
C PRO A 46 1.44 10.95 -13.94
N VAL A 47 1.64 10.66 -15.24
CA VAL A 47 0.83 9.67 -15.98
C VAL A 47 1.06 8.25 -15.46
N ALA A 48 2.29 7.91 -15.08
CA ALA A 48 2.60 6.61 -14.50
C ALA A 48 2.06 6.47 -13.07
N VAL A 49 2.15 7.51 -12.24
CA VAL A 49 1.53 7.55 -10.90
C VAL A 49 0.01 7.38 -11.01
N CYS A 50 -0.64 8.13 -11.88
CA CYS A 50 -2.07 7.99 -12.17
C CYS A 50 -2.41 6.59 -12.73
N SER A 51 -1.51 5.95 -13.49
CA SER A 51 -1.70 4.57 -13.96
C SER A 51 -1.74 3.55 -12.83
N ILE A 52 -0.84 3.68 -11.85
CA ILE A 52 -0.81 2.80 -10.66
C ILE A 52 -2.15 2.90 -9.92
N LEU A 53 -2.65 4.12 -9.71
CA LEU A 53 -3.91 4.34 -9.00
C LEU A 53 -5.14 3.90 -9.80
N MET A 54 -5.11 3.99 -11.14
CA MET A 54 -6.17 3.43 -11.99
C MET A 54 -6.21 1.91 -11.96
N GLU A 55 -5.06 1.23 -11.86
CA GLU A 55 -5.00 -0.23 -11.72
C GLU A 55 -5.66 -0.70 -10.42
N GLU A 56 -5.60 0.11 -9.36
CA GLU A 56 -6.32 -0.10 -8.10
C GLU A 56 -7.74 0.52 -8.07
N GLN A 57 -8.20 1.06 -9.19
CA GLN A 57 -9.52 1.67 -9.38
C GLN A 57 -9.84 2.83 -8.42
N ALA A 58 -8.86 3.71 -8.16
CA ALA A 58 -9.05 4.88 -7.30
C ALA A 58 -10.11 5.86 -7.83
N ASP A 59 -10.68 6.66 -6.93
CA ASP A 59 -11.68 7.69 -7.22
C ASP A 59 -11.11 8.85 -8.05
N LEU A 60 -12.01 9.58 -8.73
CA LEU A 60 -11.63 10.65 -9.65
C LEU A 60 -10.76 11.75 -9.01
N PRO A 61 -11.08 12.29 -7.81
CA PRO A 61 -10.22 13.27 -7.13
C PRO A 61 -8.79 12.76 -6.90
N THR A 62 -8.63 11.50 -6.49
CA THR A 62 -7.31 10.87 -6.33
C THR A 62 -6.54 10.80 -7.65
N LEU A 63 -7.20 10.37 -8.73
CA LEU A 63 -6.56 10.30 -10.05
C LEU A 63 -6.17 11.68 -10.61
N MET A 64 -7.01 12.68 -10.42
CA MET A 64 -6.71 14.05 -10.82
C MET A 64 -5.55 14.62 -10.01
N SER A 65 -5.53 14.38 -8.70
CA SER A 65 -4.43 14.79 -7.82
C SER A 65 -3.11 14.13 -8.21
N ALA A 66 -3.13 12.85 -8.60
CA ALA A 66 -1.93 12.17 -9.12
C ALA A 66 -1.38 12.80 -10.42
N LEU A 67 -2.22 13.34 -11.29
CA LEU A 67 -1.76 14.08 -12.47
C LEU A 67 -1.21 15.47 -12.13
N LEU A 68 -1.62 16.04 -10.99
CA LEU A 68 -1.34 17.42 -10.59
C LEU A 68 -0.30 17.54 -9.46
N HIS A 69 0.12 16.43 -8.85
CA HIS A 69 0.89 16.45 -7.60
C HIS A 69 2.19 17.26 -7.65
N ASP A 70 2.88 17.22 -8.79
CA ASP A 70 4.12 17.98 -9.03
C ASP A 70 3.89 19.34 -9.71
N VAL A 71 2.67 19.63 -10.16
CA VAL A 71 2.40 20.85 -10.94
C VAL A 71 2.65 22.10 -10.11
N VAL A 72 2.25 22.10 -8.84
CA VAL A 72 2.43 23.24 -7.94
C VAL A 72 3.88 23.37 -7.46
N GLU A 73 4.62 22.25 -7.37
CA GLU A 73 6.04 22.29 -6.96
C GLU A 73 6.97 22.75 -8.08
N ASP A 74 6.72 22.31 -9.32
CA ASP A 74 7.69 22.43 -10.41
C ASP A 74 7.32 23.48 -11.48
N THR A 75 6.20 24.18 -11.31
CA THR A 75 5.72 25.18 -12.28
C THR A 75 5.21 26.44 -11.57
N ASP A 76 4.87 27.49 -12.34
CA ASP A 76 4.31 28.73 -11.80
C ASP A 76 2.82 28.61 -11.39
N VAL A 77 2.21 27.44 -11.56
CA VAL A 77 0.81 27.21 -11.20
C VAL A 77 0.63 27.24 -9.68
N THR A 78 -0.36 27.99 -9.23
CA THR A 78 -0.67 28.11 -7.79
C THR A 78 -1.78 27.16 -7.33
N ILE A 79 -1.84 26.89 -6.03
CA ILE A 79 -2.90 26.05 -5.45
C ILE A 79 -4.31 26.65 -5.65
N ASP A 80 -4.42 27.98 -5.64
CA ASP A 80 -5.66 28.71 -5.92
C ASP A 80 -6.15 28.47 -7.36
N GLU A 81 -5.23 28.32 -8.32
CA GLU A 81 -5.57 28.00 -9.70
C GLU A 81 -6.06 26.55 -9.83
N VAL A 82 -5.43 25.62 -9.11
CA VAL A 82 -5.89 24.23 -9.02
C VAL A 82 -7.31 24.19 -8.45
N GLU A 83 -7.58 24.90 -7.36
CA GLU A 83 -8.92 24.97 -6.75
C GLU A 83 -9.96 25.54 -7.72
N LYS A 84 -9.65 26.65 -8.39
CA LYS A 84 -10.57 27.26 -9.39
C LYS A 84 -10.87 26.31 -10.56
N GLN A 85 -9.93 25.46 -10.94
CA GLN A 85 -10.08 24.58 -12.11
C GLN A 85 -10.72 23.23 -11.77
N PHE A 86 -10.46 22.69 -10.58
CA PHE A 86 -10.74 21.31 -10.22
C PHE A 86 -11.49 21.14 -8.89
N GLY A 87 -11.72 22.24 -8.17
CA GLY A 87 -12.45 22.26 -6.90
C GLY A 87 -11.56 22.08 -5.68
N GLN A 88 -12.15 22.39 -4.53
CA GLN A 88 -11.47 22.42 -3.23
C GLN A 88 -10.94 21.04 -2.79
N GLU A 89 -11.60 19.97 -3.20
CA GLU A 89 -11.19 18.61 -2.84
C GLU A 89 -9.84 18.25 -3.47
N VAL A 90 -9.69 18.47 -4.78
CA VAL A 90 -8.43 18.21 -5.49
C VAL A 90 -7.34 19.16 -5.03
N SER A 91 -7.64 20.45 -4.78
CA SER A 91 -6.62 21.39 -4.29
C SER A 91 -6.10 21.00 -2.92
N ARG A 92 -6.94 20.56 -1.98
CA ARG A 92 -6.48 20.10 -0.66
C ARG A 92 -5.55 18.89 -0.74
N ILE A 93 -5.87 17.92 -1.59
CA ILE A 93 -5.01 16.73 -1.77
C ILE A 93 -3.66 17.15 -2.37
N VAL A 94 -3.68 18.01 -3.40
CA VAL A 94 -2.45 18.51 -4.04
C VAL A 94 -1.60 19.33 -3.05
N ASP A 95 -2.21 20.20 -2.25
CA ASP A 95 -1.51 20.99 -1.23
C ASP A 95 -0.80 20.11 -0.20
N GLY A 96 -1.48 19.05 0.27
CA GLY A 96 -0.92 18.07 1.19
C GLY A 96 0.28 17.30 0.63
N LEU A 97 0.41 17.23 -0.71
CA LEU A 97 1.53 16.59 -1.40
C LEU A 97 2.73 17.52 -1.62
N THR A 98 2.55 18.84 -1.49
CA THR A 98 3.62 19.82 -1.67
C THR A 98 4.60 19.84 -0.51
N LYS A 99 5.89 19.97 -0.80
CA LYS A 99 6.97 20.09 0.19
C LYS A 99 7.04 21.49 0.79
N VAL A 100 7.46 21.55 2.05
CA VAL A 100 7.80 22.81 2.72
C VAL A 100 9.12 23.34 2.17
N GLU A 101 9.28 24.66 2.07
CA GLU A 101 10.57 25.25 1.71
C GLU A 101 11.63 24.91 2.76
N ARG A 102 12.84 24.57 2.31
CA ARG A 102 13.91 24.13 3.21
C ARG A 102 14.40 25.22 4.17
N GLY A 103 14.45 26.48 3.73
CA GLY A 103 14.92 27.60 4.56
C GLY A 103 16.27 27.32 5.24
N LEU A 104 16.30 27.47 6.57
CA LEU A 104 17.49 27.26 7.42
C LEU A 104 17.56 25.86 8.05
N MET A 105 16.62 24.97 7.75
CA MET A 105 16.56 23.62 8.32
C MET A 105 17.71 22.74 7.82
N SER A 106 18.19 21.87 8.71
CA SER A 106 19.04 20.74 8.34
C SER A 106 18.31 19.82 7.34
N LYS A 107 19.03 18.87 6.73
CA LYS A 107 18.40 17.95 5.77
C LYS A 107 17.41 17.04 6.48
N GLU A 108 17.75 16.65 7.70
CA GLU A 108 17.01 15.77 8.59
C GLU A 108 15.74 16.48 9.08
N GLU A 109 15.83 17.71 9.60
CA GLU A 109 14.66 18.49 10.01
C GLU A 109 13.72 18.79 8.83
N HIS A 110 14.28 19.10 7.65
CA HIS A 110 13.47 19.33 6.45
C HIS A 110 12.73 18.06 6.02
N HIS A 111 13.38 16.90 6.12
CA HIS A 111 12.75 15.61 5.84
C HIS A 111 11.60 15.32 6.82
N ALA A 112 11.88 15.42 8.11
CA ALA A 112 10.92 15.20 9.19
C ALA A 112 9.70 16.14 9.08
N THR A 113 9.94 17.42 8.75
CA THR A 113 8.87 18.40 8.52
C THR A 113 7.99 18.02 7.34
N ASN A 114 8.56 17.51 6.26
CA ASN A 114 7.78 17.04 5.11
C ASN A 114 6.98 15.77 5.44
N ILE A 115 7.54 14.85 6.24
CA ILE A 115 6.81 13.68 6.75
C ILE A 115 5.64 14.12 7.62
N GLN A 116 5.87 15.05 8.56
CA GLN A 116 4.82 15.58 9.43
C GLN A 116 3.71 16.22 8.61
N LYS A 117 4.04 17.12 7.66
CA LYS A 117 3.03 17.74 6.78
C LYS A 117 2.23 16.69 6.01
N LEU A 118 2.92 15.72 5.40
CA LEU A 118 2.28 14.65 4.64
C LEU A 118 1.31 13.84 5.52
N LEU A 119 1.74 13.44 6.71
CA LEU A 119 0.93 12.63 7.62
C LEU A 119 -0.25 13.44 8.18
N SER A 120 -0.04 14.69 8.62
CA SER A 120 -1.12 15.56 9.05
C SER A 120 -2.18 15.74 7.96
N ALA A 121 -1.75 15.99 6.72
CA ALA A 121 -2.66 16.09 5.58
C ALA A 121 -3.37 14.75 5.28
N ALA A 122 -2.69 13.61 5.45
CA ALA A 122 -3.27 12.28 5.29
C ALA A 122 -4.25 11.90 6.43
N ALA A 123 -4.08 12.45 7.62
CA ALA A 123 -5.01 12.30 8.74
C ALA A 123 -6.35 13.01 8.45
N ASP A 124 -6.30 14.12 7.71
CA ASP A 124 -7.48 14.86 7.26
C ASP A 124 -8.09 14.26 5.99
N ASP A 125 -7.26 13.86 5.03
CA ASP A 125 -7.66 13.19 3.78
C ASP A 125 -6.64 12.12 3.36
N VAL A 126 -6.99 10.86 3.62
CA VAL A 126 -6.16 9.68 3.36
C VAL A 126 -5.70 9.55 1.90
N ARG A 127 -6.39 10.20 0.94
CA ARG A 127 -5.98 10.22 -0.46
C ARG A 127 -4.62 10.88 -0.67
N VAL A 128 -4.20 11.78 0.21
CA VAL A 128 -2.84 12.34 0.22
C VAL A 128 -1.80 11.23 0.36
N ALA A 129 -1.95 10.35 1.35
CA ALA A 129 -1.04 9.21 1.54
C ALA A 129 -1.10 8.24 0.35
N VAL A 130 -2.30 7.94 -0.16
CA VAL A 130 -2.50 7.06 -1.32
C VAL A 130 -1.72 7.55 -2.55
N VAL A 131 -1.87 8.83 -2.91
CA VAL A 131 -1.15 9.42 -4.04
C VAL A 131 0.36 9.39 -3.78
N LYS A 132 0.81 9.68 -2.55
CA LYS A 132 2.23 9.68 -2.22
C LYS A 132 2.87 8.29 -2.26
N ILE A 133 2.14 7.25 -1.88
CA ILE A 133 2.58 5.86 -2.01
C ILE A 133 2.73 5.49 -3.50
N ALA A 134 1.77 5.87 -4.35
CA ALA A 134 1.89 5.63 -5.79
C ALA A 134 3.07 6.39 -6.43
N ASP A 135 3.30 7.64 -6.03
CA ASP A 135 4.50 8.40 -6.40
C ASP A 135 5.78 7.65 -5.99
N ARG A 136 5.83 7.18 -4.73
CA ARG A 136 6.97 6.40 -4.23
C ARG A 136 7.21 5.12 -5.02
N ILE A 137 6.16 4.36 -5.37
CA ILE A 137 6.28 3.16 -6.20
C ILE A 137 6.91 3.50 -7.55
N HIS A 138 6.42 4.53 -8.23
CA HIS A 138 7.00 4.92 -9.52
C HIS A 138 8.46 5.37 -9.40
N ASN A 139 8.79 6.12 -8.35
CA ASN A 139 10.17 6.52 -8.07
C ASN A 139 11.08 5.31 -7.82
N MET A 140 10.59 4.30 -7.13
CA MET A 140 11.31 3.05 -6.89
C MET A 140 11.45 2.19 -8.15
N ARG A 141 10.42 2.09 -8.99
CA ARG A 141 10.47 1.43 -10.32
C ARG A 141 11.52 2.04 -11.25
N THR A 142 11.92 3.29 -11.01
CA THR A 142 12.92 4.01 -11.81
C THR A 142 14.19 4.33 -11.01
N LEU A 143 14.42 3.65 -9.88
CA LEU A 143 15.50 3.99 -8.94
C LEU A 143 16.90 3.83 -9.54
N ASP A 144 17.10 2.86 -10.43
CA ASP A 144 18.40 2.54 -11.04
C ASP A 144 19.06 3.70 -11.78
N VAL A 145 18.28 4.69 -12.24
CA VAL A 145 18.81 5.87 -12.93
C VAL A 145 19.43 6.90 -11.97
N LYS A 146 19.16 6.78 -10.66
CA LYS A 146 19.74 7.67 -9.65
C LYS A 146 21.16 7.23 -9.29
N PRO A 147 22.04 8.14 -8.84
CA PRO A 147 23.34 7.78 -8.27
C PRO A 147 23.20 6.83 -7.08
N VAL A 148 24.12 5.88 -6.93
CA VAL A 148 24.12 4.85 -5.86
C VAL A 148 23.94 5.44 -4.47
N GLU A 149 24.58 6.58 -4.20
CA GLU A 149 24.48 7.33 -2.93
C GLU A 149 23.03 7.72 -2.56
N LYS A 150 22.16 7.87 -3.56
CA LYS A 150 20.74 8.17 -3.38
C LYS A 150 19.85 6.93 -3.42
N GLN A 151 20.33 5.81 -3.96
CA GLN A 151 19.52 4.59 -4.10
C GLN A 151 19.19 3.99 -2.72
N ILE A 152 20.21 3.81 -1.87
CA ILE A 152 20.03 3.20 -0.54
C ILE A 152 19.08 4.03 0.33
N PRO A 153 19.24 5.35 0.52
CA PRO A 153 18.30 6.13 1.32
C PRO A 153 16.86 6.09 0.79
N TYR A 154 16.67 6.14 -0.53
CA TYR A 154 15.33 6.07 -1.15
C TYR A 154 14.67 4.71 -0.93
N ALA A 155 15.41 3.62 -1.11
CA ALA A 155 14.91 2.27 -0.86
C ALA A 155 14.61 2.06 0.63
N ASN A 156 15.44 2.62 1.51
CA ASN A 156 15.26 2.53 2.96
C ASN A 156 13.98 3.26 3.40
N GLU A 157 13.77 4.48 2.90
CA GLU A 157 12.55 5.25 3.15
C GLU A 157 11.30 4.53 2.57
N ALA A 158 11.39 3.98 1.37
CA ALA A 158 10.30 3.22 0.76
C ALA A 158 9.91 2.00 1.63
N LEU A 159 10.89 1.32 2.20
CA LEU A 159 10.69 0.11 2.97
C LEU A 159 10.26 0.35 4.41
N ILE A 160 10.88 1.32 5.08
CA ILE A 160 10.62 1.59 6.50
C ILE A 160 9.41 2.48 6.70
N PHE A 161 9.14 3.41 5.78
CA PHE A 161 8.05 4.37 5.94
C PHE A 161 6.85 4.04 5.04
N PHE A 162 7.06 4.01 3.72
CA PHE A 162 5.94 3.91 2.78
C PHE A 162 5.28 2.53 2.73
N ALA A 163 6.04 1.44 2.84
CA ALA A 163 5.48 0.09 2.85
C ALA A 163 4.59 -0.17 4.09
N PRO A 164 5.00 0.19 5.32
CA PRO A 164 4.11 0.11 6.48
C PRO A 164 2.91 1.05 6.40
N LEU A 165 3.08 2.28 5.91
CA LEU A 165 1.97 3.20 5.69
C LEU A 165 0.94 2.59 4.72
N ALA A 166 1.39 1.98 3.63
CA ALA A 166 0.53 1.23 2.72
C ALA A 166 -0.17 0.05 3.43
N GLY A 167 0.54 -0.66 4.30
CA GLY A 167 -0.03 -1.72 5.15
C GLY A 167 -1.15 -1.22 6.07
N LYS A 168 -0.95 -0.08 6.76
CA LYS A 168 -1.94 0.55 7.63
C LYS A 168 -3.22 0.94 6.89
N LEU A 169 -3.07 1.35 5.63
CA LEU A 169 -4.19 1.68 4.73
C LEU A 169 -4.81 0.47 4.02
N GLY A 170 -4.36 -0.75 4.33
CA GLY A 170 -4.83 -1.99 3.69
C GLY A 170 -4.44 -2.12 2.21
N LEU A 171 -3.50 -1.31 1.71
CA LEU A 171 -3.05 -1.30 0.31
C LEU A 171 -2.06 -2.44 0.05
N ARG A 172 -2.51 -3.69 0.20
CA ARG A 172 -1.68 -4.89 0.23
C ARG A 172 -0.76 -5.02 -1.00
N LYS A 173 -1.29 -4.79 -2.20
CA LYS A 173 -0.51 -4.90 -3.45
C LYS A 173 0.58 -3.83 -3.55
N MET A 174 0.23 -2.58 -3.23
CA MET A 174 1.17 -1.46 -3.23
C MET A 174 2.28 -1.65 -2.19
N ARG A 175 1.92 -2.15 -1.00
CA ARG A 175 2.89 -2.56 0.02
C ARG A 175 3.82 -3.65 -0.50
N ALA A 176 3.26 -4.74 -1.03
CA ALA A 176 4.04 -5.86 -1.55
C ALA A 176 5.03 -5.41 -2.62
N GLU A 177 4.56 -4.58 -3.55
CA GLU A 177 5.40 -4.03 -4.60
C GLU A 177 6.53 -3.15 -4.04
N LEU A 178 6.25 -2.23 -3.11
CA LEU A 178 7.28 -1.42 -2.45
C LEU A 178 8.35 -2.30 -1.79
N GLU A 179 7.94 -3.36 -1.09
CA GLU A 179 8.87 -4.30 -0.46
C GLU A 179 9.74 -5.02 -1.50
N GLU A 180 9.13 -5.56 -2.56
CA GLU A 180 9.81 -6.32 -3.61
C GLU A 180 10.83 -5.48 -4.39
N ILE A 181 10.50 -4.23 -4.70
CA ILE A 181 11.40 -3.34 -5.45
C ILE A 181 12.45 -2.67 -4.56
N SER A 182 12.22 -2.54 -3.25
CA SER A 182 13.17 -1.89 -2.32
C SER A 182 14.20 -2.87 -1.77
N PHE A 183 13.79 -4.10 -1.45
CA PHE A 183 14.64 -5.07 -0.75
C PHE A 183 15.97 -5.39 -1.47
N PRO A 184 16.02 -5.55 -2.80
CA PRO A 184 17.27 -5.83 -3.51
C PRO A 184 18.34 -4.73 -3.39
N PHE A 185 17.93 -3.47 -3.22
CA PHE A 185 18.86 -2.35 -3.05
C PHE A 185 19.50 -2.32 -1.66
N LEU A 186 18.78 -2.82 -0.64
CA LEU A 186 19.22 -2.76 0.75
C LEU A 186 20.00 -4.01 1.15
N ASN A 187 19.54 -5.20 0.73
CA ASN A 187 20.18 -6.45 1.07
C ASN A 187 20.02 -7.51 -0.02
N PRO A 188 20.80 -7.44 -1.11
CA PRO A 188 20.66 -8.34 -2.27
C PRO A 188 20.90 -9.81 -1.92
N VAL A 189 21.83 -10.10 -0.99
CA VAL A 189 22.15 -11.47 -0.57
C VAL A 189 20.96 -12.08 0.19
N ARG A 190 20.45 -11.40 1.23
CA ARG A 190 19.28 -11.87 1.97
C ARG A 190 18.04 -11.96 1.09
N CYS A 191 17.85 -11.00 0.18
CA CYS A 191 16.76 -11.07 -0.79
C CYS A 191 16.85 -12.36 -1.62
N SER A 192 18.02 -12.71 -2.14
CA SER A 192 18.22 -13.95 -2.89
C SER A 192 17.99 -15.21 -2.04
N GLU A 193 18.38 -15.21 -0.76
CA GLU A 193 18.14 -16.32 0.16
C GLU A 193 16.63 -16.54 0.39
N VAL A 194 15.88 -15.47 0.66
CA VAL A 194 14.43 -15.52 0.90
C VAL A 194 13.69 -15.95 -0.35
N VAL A 195 14.05 -15.41 -1.52
CA VAL A 195 13.49 -15.83 -2.81
C VAL A 195 13.72 -17.33 -3.02
N GLY A 196 14.95 -17.82 -2.80
CA GLY A 196 15.26 -19.23 -2.92
C GLY A 196 14.46 -20.13 -1.96
N ALA A 197 14.28 -19.71 -0.70
CA ALA A 197 13.48 -20.44 0.28
C ALA A 197 12.00 -20.53 -0.12
N VAL A 198 11.42 -19.41 -0.55
CA VAL A 198 10.05 -19.30 -1.05
C VAL A 198 9.86 -20.19 -2.28
N GLU A 199 10.70 -20.04 -3.30
CA GLU A 199 10.60 -20.81 -4.55
C GLU A 199 10.73 -22.33 -4.30
N SER A 200 11.61 -22.73 -3.38
CA SER A 200 11.81 -24.14 -3.02
C SER A 200 10.55 -24.77 -2.41
N TYR A 201 9.74 -24.00 -1.68
CA TYR A 201 8.50 -24.49 -1.08
C TYR A 201 7.30 -24.41 -2.04
N SER A 202 7.35 -23.61 -3.11
CA SER A 202 6.22 -23.40 -4.02
C SER A 202 5.60 -24.70 -4.53
N ALA A 203 6.41 -25.65 -5.00
CA ALA A 203 5.91 -26.93 -5.51
C ALA A 203 5.28 -27.81 -4.42
N GLN A 204 5.72 -27.66 -3.16
CA GLN A 204 5.11 -28.32 -2.02
C GLN A 204 3.77 -27.66 -1.67
N PHE A 205 3.74 -26.33 -1.65
CA PHE A 205 2.53 -25.57 -1.45
C PHE A 205 1.46 -25.90 -2.49
N ASP A 206 1.82 -26.02 -3.78
CA ASP A 206 0.87 -26.38 -4.84
C ASP A 206 0.18 -27.73 -4.57
N ARG A 207 0.92 -28.71 -4.03
CA ARG A 207 0.35 -30.01 -3.64
C ARG A 207 -0.60 -29.88 -2.45
N VAL A 208 -0.23 -29.07 -1.45
CA VAL A 208 -1.09 -28.78 -0.29
C VAL A 208 -2.35 -28.05 -0.72
N PHE A 209 -2.21 -27.06 -1.61
CA PHE A 209 -3.30 -26.27 -2.17
C PHE A 209 -4.33 -27.14 -2.88
N GLU A 210 -3.89 -28.01 -3.79
CA GLU A 210 -4.80 -28.91 -4.51
C GLU A 210 -5.47 -29.93 -3.57
N GLN A 211 -4.76 -30.46 -2.57
CA GLN A 211 -5.39 -31.33 -1.57
C GLN A 211 -6.50 -30.65 -0.76
N VAL A 212 -6.28 -29.39 -0.36
CA VAL A 212 -7.29 -28.60 0.36
C VAL A 212 -8.47 -28.32 -0.56
N ARG A 213 -8.21 -27.88 -1.79
CA ARG A 213 -9.22 -27.59 -2.80
C ARG A 213 -10.11 -28.81 -3.12
N GLU A 214 -9.50 -29.98 -3.32
CA GLU A 214 -10.24 -31.22 -3.64
C GLU A 214 -11.10 -31.71 -2.47
N LYS A 215 -10.56 -31.69 -1.24
CA LYS A 215 -11.27 -32.24 -0.08
C LYS A 215 -12.32 -31.31 0.51
N VAL A 216 -12.10 -29.99 0.47
CA VAL A 216 -13.10 -29.01 0.92
C VAL A 216 -14.17 -28.83 -0.16
N GLY A 217 -13.75 -28.71 -1.43
CA GLY A 217 -14.66 -28.62 -2.58
C GLY A 217 -15.69 -27.47 -2.49
N GLY A 218 -16.78 -27.62 -3.22
CA GLY A 218 -17.92 -26.70 -3.21
C GLY A 218 -17.83 -25.53 -4.20
N THR A 219 -18.88 -24.74 -4.27
CA THR A 219 -19.00 -23.57 -5.15
C THR A 219 -18.33 -22.34 -4.52
N VAL A 220 -17.05 -22.47 -4.17
CA VAL A 220 -16.23 -21.39 -3.57
C VAL A 220 -14.96 -21.18 -4.38
N THR A 221 -14.34 -20.00 -4.25
CA THR A 221 -13.10 -19.67 -4.97
C THR A 221 -11.90 -19.86 -4.07
N PHE A 222 -10.90 -20.62 -4.53
CA PHE A 222 -9.64 -20.84 -3.83
C PHE A 222 -8.52 -20.04 -4.49
N GLU A 223 -7.64 -19.47 -3.68
CA GLU A 223 -6.48 -18.71 -4.13
C GLU A 223 -5.29 -18.97 -3.21
N GLY A 224 -4.15 -19.32 -3.80
CA GLY A 224 -2.88 -19.42 -3.08
C GLY A 224 -2.28 -18.03 -2.90
N MET A 225 -1.95 -17.68 -1.67
CA MET A 225 -1.37 -16.40 -1.31
C MET A 225 0.01 -16.61 -0.72
N ARG A 226 0.93 -15.70 -1.03
CA ARG A 226 2.24 -15.60 -0.42
C ARG A 226 2.35 -14.26 0.32
N GLU A 227 3.05 -14.25 1.44
CA GLU A 227 3.46 -13.00 2.07
C GLU A 227 4.46 -12.25 1.15
N PRO A 228 4.47 -10.91 1.16
CA PRO A 228 5.49 -10.11 0.48
C PRO A 228 6.92 -10.50 0.85
N LEU A 229 7.90 -10.22 -0.01
CA LEU A 229 9.28 -10.69 0.18
C LEU A 229 9.95 -10.16 1.44
N TYR A 230 9.79 -8.88 1.75
CA TYR A 230 10.44 -8.31 2.94
C TYR A 230 9.74 -8.73 4.23
N GLN A 231 8.41 -8.82 4.22
CA GLN A 231 7.67 -9.44 5.31
C GLN A 231 8.08 -10.90 5.53
N SER A 232 8.31 -11.66 4.44
CA SER A 232 8.84 -13.02 4.50
C SER A 232 10.23 -13.06 5.13
N TYR A 233 11.11 -12.12 4.77
CA TYR A 233 12.41 -11.97 5.41
C TYR A 233 12.27 -11.76 6.92
N SER A 234 11.42 -10.82 7.35
CA SER A 234 11.20 -10.54 8.78
C SER A 234 10.69 -11.78 9.52
N LEU A 235 9.67 -12.46 8.98
CA LEU A 235 9.10 -13.66 9.59
C LEU A 235 10.14 -14.79 9.72
N LEU A 236 10.96 -15.01 8.69
CA LEU A 236 12.02 -16.03 8.73
C LEU A 236 13.12 -15.70 9.75
N GLN A 237 13.32 -14.43 10.12
CA GLN A 237 14.22 -14.07 11.23
C GLN A 237 13.61 -14.39 12.61
N ASP A 238 12.28 -14.40 12.71
CA ASP A 238 11.54 -14.74 13.94
C ASP A 238 11.29 -16.26 14.07
N ASP A 239 12.15 -17.09 13.46
CA ASP A 239 12.08 -18.56 13.44
C ASP A 239 10.74 -19.12 12.90
N VAL A 240 10.01 -18.35 12.08
CA VAL A 240 8.80 -18.82 11.41
C VAL A 240 9.16 -19.79 10.29
N GLU A 241 8.39 -20.87 10.15
CA GLU A 241 8.61 -21.84 9.07
C GLU A 241 8.27 -21.25 7.69
N VAL A 242 8.95 -21.73 6.63
CA VAL A 242 8.64 -21.33 5.24
C VAL A 242 7.18 -21.62 4.87
N SER A 243 6.58 -22.65 5.47
CA SER A 243 5.17 -23.02 5.30
C SER A 243 4.20 -21.91 5.72
N ASP A 244 4.57 -21.09 6.72
CA ASP A 244 3.77 -19.98 7.25
C ASP A 244 3.81 -18.71 6.39
N LEU A 245 4.70 -18.68 5.39
CA LEU A 245 4.75 -17.61 4.38
C LEU A 245 3.65 -17.78 3.32
N TYR A 246 2.99 -18.94 3.32
CA TYR A 246 1.94 -19.27 2.38
C TYR A 246 0.59 -19.41 3.10
N SER A 247 -0.47 -19.01 2.42
CA SER A 247 -1.84 -19.19 2.90
C SER A 247 -2.79 -19.52 1.76
N ILE A 248 -3.87 -20.22 2.10
CA ILE A 248 -4.95 -20.53 1.18
C ILE A 248 -6.12 -19.62 1.53
N ARG A 249 -6.45 -18.72 0.61
CA ARG A 249 -7.64 -17.89 0.70
C ARG A 249 -8.82 -18.62 0.06
N ILE A 250 -9.92 -18.71 0.77
CA ILE A 250 -11.20 -19.21 0.28
C ILE A 250 -12.18 -18.04 0.30
N THR A 251 -12.89 -17.81 -0.81
CA THR A 251 -13.83 -16.69 -0.99
C THR A 251 -15.23 -17.19 -1.33
N MET A 252 -16.22 -16.62 -0.64
CA MET A 252 -17.65 -16.98 -0.71
C MET A 252 -18.56 -15.74 -0.70
N ASP A 253 -19.86 -15.94 -0.80
CA ASP A 253 -20.83 -14.86 -0.96
C ASP A 253 -21.38 -14.33 0.38
N SER A 254 -21.42 -15.15 1.43
CA SER A 254 -22.00 -14.75 2.73
C SER A 254 -21.10 -15.10 3.93
N VAL A 255 -21.31 -14.36 5.04
CA VAL A 255 -20.64 -14.62 6.32
C VAL A 255 -21.00 -16.00 6.89
N LEU A 256 -22.25 -16.45 6.69
CA LEU A 256 -22.68 -17.78 7.14
C LEU A 256 -21.93 -18.90 6.41
N ASP A 257 -21.63 -18.69 5.13
CA ASP A 257 -20.81 -19.62 4.34
C ASP A 257 -19.37 -19.67 4.88
N CYS A 258 -18.81 -18.55 5.34
CA CYS A 258 -17.48 -18.53 5.99
C CYS A 258 -17.43 -19.51 7.17
N TYR A 259 -18.41 -19.47 8.07
CA TYR A 259 -18.46 -20.38 9.22
C TYR A 259 -18.75 -21.83 8.80
N SER A 260 -19.60 -22.04 7.80
CA SER A 260 -19.94 -23.38 7.30
C SER A 260 -18.74 -24.07 6.63
N VAL A 261 -18.00 -23.33 5.81
CA VAL A 261 -16.77 -23.82 5.17
C VAL A 261 -15.66 -23.99 6.20
N MET A 262 -15.55 -23.11 7.21
CA MET A 262 -14.61 -23.31 8.32
C MET A 262 -14.87 -24.64 9.05
N GLY A 263 -16.13 -24.95 9.35
CA GLY A 263 -16.50 -26.24 9.93
C GLY A 263 -16.14 -27.42 9.03
N SER A 264 -16.33 -27.28 7.72
CA SER A 264 -15.94 -28.30 6.73
C SER A 264 -14.43 -28.51 6.69
N VAL A 265 -13.65 -27.42 6.74
CA VAL A 265 -12.19 -27.45 6.84
C VAL A 265 -11.75 -28.22 8.10
N HIS A 266 -12.31 -27.91 9.27
CA HIS A 266 -11.96 -28.56 10.54
C HIS A 266 -12.44 -30.02 10.65
N GLN A 267 -13.46 -30.40 9.88
CA GLN A 267 -13.89 -31.80 9.78
C GLN A 267 -12.90 -32.65 8.98
N VAL A 268 -12.29 -32.06 7.95
CA VAL A 268 -11.37 -32.75 7.03
C VAL A 268 -9.92 -32.71 7.54
N PHE A 269 -9.50 -31.57 8.08
CA PHE A 269 -8.12 -31.32 8.50
C PHE A 269 -8.06 -30.97 9.97
N LYS A 270 -7.09 -31.55 10.68
CA LYS A 270 -6.91 -31.30 12.10
C LYS A 270 -6.42 -29.85 12.33
N PRO A 271 -7.15 -29.02 13.09
CA PRO A 271 -6.69 -27.67 13.41
C PRO A 271 -5.49 -27.69 14.35
N VAL A 272 -4.60 -26.73 14.17
CA VAL A 272 -3.55 -26.38 15.13
C VAL A 272 -4.20 -25.62 16.29
N ALA A 273 -3.85 -25.98 17.52
CA ALA A 273 -4.36 -25.30 18.71
C ALA A 273 -3.98 -23.81 18.68
N ASP A 274 -4.87 -22.97 19.23
CA ASP A 274 -4.69 -21.51 19.38
C ASP A 274 -4.44 -20.73 18.08
N ALA A 275 -4.62 -21.36 16.91
CA ALA A 275 -4.41 -20.73 15.61
C ALA A 275 -5.72 -20.22 14.95
N PHE A 276 -6.86 -20.39 15.60
CA PHE A 276 -8.15 -19.89 15.10
C PHE A 276 -8.36 -18.44 15.53
N VAL A 277 -8.71 -17.60 14.57
CA VAL A 277 -8.97 -16.18 14.78
C VAL A 277 -10.23 -15.78 14.00
N ASP A 278 -11.16 -15.11 14.69
CA ASP A 278 -12.43 -14.65 14.12
C ASP A 278 -12.48 -13.12 14.06
N HIS A 279 -12.01 -12.56 12.94
CA HIS A 279 -12.14 -11.12 12.68
C HIS A 279 -13.44 -10.76 11.93
N LEU A 280 -14.34 -11.71 11.67
CA LEU A 280 -15.69 -11.38 11.20
C LEU A 280 -16.56 -10.92 12.38
N ALA A 281 -16.39 -11.54 13.55
CA ALA A 281 -17.06 -11.15 14.78
C ALA A 281 -16.30 -10.07 15.57
N LEU A 282 -14.96 -10.12 15.57
CA LEU A 282 -14.09 -9.19 16.28
C LEU A 282 -13.33 -8.30 15.29
N THR A 283 -14.02 -7.32 14.70
CA THR A 283 -13.42 -6.41 13.72
C THR A 283 -12.32 -5.57 14.35
N VAL A 284 -11.06 -5.90 14.07
CA VAL A 284 -9.88 -5.13 14.51
C VAL A 284 -9.61 -3.96 13.57
N SER A 285 -9.87 -4.14 12.28
CA SER A 285 -9.67 -3.14 11.22
C SER A 285 -10.73 -3.34 10.13
N PRO A 286 -11.19 -2.27 9.46
CA PRO A 286 -12.11 -2.38 8.33
C PRO A 286 -11.56 -3.26 7.19
N PHE A 287 -10.23 -3.37 7.06
CA PHE A 287 -9.57 -4.15 6.01
C PHE A 287 -9.33 -5.61 6.38
N ASN A 288 -9.67 -6.01 7.61
CA ASN A 288 -9.34 -7.32 8.17
C ASN A 288 -10.60 -8.10 8.54
N GLN A 289 -11.50 -8.30 7.58
CA GLN A 289 -12.76 -9.04 7.77
C GLN A 289 -12.63 -10.48 7.28
N LYS A 290 -12.08 -11.36 8.12
CA LYS A 290 -11.80 -12.74 7.76
C LYS A 290 -11.87 -13.70 8.95
N LEU A 291 -12.13 -14.96 8.67
CA LEU A 291 -11.78 -16.06 9.57
C LEU A 291 -10.41 -16.59 9.19
N GLN A 292 -9.60 -16.91 10.18
CA GLN A 292 -8.29 -17.52 9.97
C GLN A 292 -8.17 -18.77 10.83
N THR A 293 -7.53 -19.79 10.28
CA THR A 293 -7.14 -20.99 11.02
C THR A 293 -5.83 -21.54 10.43
N LYS A 294 -5.12 -22.36 11.20
CA LYS A 294 -3.99 -23.15 10.71
C LYS A 294 -4.34 -24.63 10.88
N VAL A 295 -4.13 -25.44 9.85
CA VAL A 295 -4.49 -26.86 9.85
C VAL A 295 -3.35 -27.73 9.33
N TRP A 296 -3.35 -29.00 9.73
CA TRP A 296 -2.43 -30.02 9.22
C TRP A 296 -2.97 -30.66 7.94
N VAL A 297 -2.18 -30.61 6.86
CA VAL A 297 -2.41 -31.28 5.58
C VAL A 297 -1.27 -32.27 5.35
N GLY A 298 -1.49 -33.53 5.75
CA GLY A 298 -0.40 -34.50 5.84
C GLY A 298 0.57 -34.10 6.95
N ASN A 299 1.83 -33.83 6.58
CA ASN A 299 2.87 -33.36 7.51
C ASN A 299 3.08 -31.85 7.45
N ASP A 300 2.39 -31.15 6.56
CA ASP A 300 2.54 -29.72 6.37
C ASP A 300 1.46 -28.96 7.14
N MET A 301 1.84 -27.81 7.69
CA MET A 301 0.87 -26.87 8.24
C MET A 301 0.56 -25.80 7.20
N VAL A 302 -0.71 -25.43 7.08
CA VAL A 302 -1.12 -24.35 6.17
C VAL A 302 -2.13 -23.43 6.84
N ARG A 303 -1.94 -22.13 6.63
CA ARG A 303 -2.89 -21.10 7.05
C ARG A 303 -4.03 -21.03 6.04
N ILE A 304 -5.26 -21.15 6.51
CA ILE A 304 -6.47 -20.98 5.71
C ILE A 304 -7.18 -19.70 6.15
N ILE A 305 -7.52 -18.86 5.17
CA ILE A 305 -8.20 -17.59 5.35
C ILE A 305 -9.54 -17.66 4.62
N LEU A 306 -10.65 -17.44 5.32
CA LEU A 306 -11.99 -17.42 4.73
C LEU A 306 -12.59 -16.02 4.84
N GLN A 307 -13.16 -15.54 3.75
CA GLN A 307 -13.79 -14.22 3.70
C GLN A 307 -14.87 -14.14 2.62
N THR A 308 -15.74 -13.15 2.74
CA THR A 308 -16.72 -12.84 1.69
C THR A 308 -16.05 -12.17 0.49
N ARG A 309 -16.72 -12.10 -0.65
CA ARG A 309 -16.23 -11.32 -1.82
C ARG A 309 -16.01 -9.85 -1.47
N GLU A 310 -16.90 -9.28 -0.67
CA GLU A 310 -16.79 -7.91 -0.15
C GLU A 310 -15.56 -7.78 0.75
N GLY A 311 -15.40 -8.69 1.73
CA GLY A 311 -14.22 -8.73 2.59
C GLY A 311 -12.92 -8.88 1.81
N LYS A 312 -12.91 -9.68 0.73
CA LYS A 312 -11.77 -9.80 -0.18
C LYS A 312 -11.45 -8.48 -0.88
N ALA A 313 -12.46 -7.76 -1.37
CA ALA A 313 -12.25 -6.47 -2.00
C ALA A 313 -11.63 -5.45 -1.02
N LEU A 314 -12.11 -5.42 0.22
CA LEU A 314 -11.54 -4.60 1.30
C LEU A 314 -10.11 -5.03 1.66
N SER A 315 -9.82 -6.33 1.73
CA SER A 315 -8.49 -6.84 2.06
C SER A 315 -7.47 -6.64 0.94
N ASP A 316 -7.90 -6.58 -0.33
CA ASP A 316 -7.00 -6.41 -1.47
C ASP A 316 -6.74 -4.94 -1.81
N GLN A 317 -7.77 -4.09 -1.72
CA GLN A 317 -7.72 -2.69 -2.13
C GLN A 317 -7.66 -1.71 -0.94
N GLY A 318 -7.90 -2.19 0.28
CA GLY A 318 -7.84 -1.37 1.49
C GLY A 318 -8.77 -0.17 1.42
N VAL A 319 -8.22 0.99 1.79
CA VAL A 319 -8.92 2.27 1.80
C VAL A 319 -9.52 2.66 0.44
N LEU A 320 -8.93 2.22 -0.68
CA LEU A 320 -9.42 2.54 -2.02
C LEU A 320 -10.78 1.90 -2.33
N ALA A 321 -11.07 0.71 -1.78
CA ALA A 321 -12.39 0.10 -1.95
C ALA A 321 -13.48 0.96 -1.29
N LEU A 322 -13.20 1.52 -0.12
CA LEU A 322 -14.13 2.36 0.63
C LEU A 322 -14.32 3.73 -0.05
N LEU A 323 -13.24 4.36 -0.51
CA LEU A 323 -13.28 5.65 -1.22
C LEU A 323 -14.07 5.61 -2.53
N ARG A 324 -14.18 4.43 -3.18
CA ARG A 324 -14.96 4.27 -4.40
C ARG A 324 -16.47 4.33 -4.14
N GLU A 325 -16.90 3.86 -2.98
CA GLU A 325 -18.31 3.83 -2.58
C GLU A 325 -18.72 5.12 -1.87
N GLU A 326 -17.82 5.68 -1.06
CA GLU A 326 -18.04 6.88 -0.25
C GLU A 326 -17.66 8.17 -0.98
N LYS A 327 -18.62 9.09 -1.14
CA LYS A 327 -18.41 10.38 -1.84
C LYS A 327 -18.52 11.60 -0.94
N SER A 328 -18.81 11.42 0.35
CA SER A 328 -18.99 12.56 1.27
C SER A 328 -17.68 12.93 1.93
N SER A 329 -17.38 14.22 2.05
CA SER A 329 -16.18 14.69 2.76
C SER A 329 -16.13 14.22 4.22
N VAL A 330 -17.30 14.10 4.87
CA VAL A 330 -17.42 13.66 6.27
C VAL A 330 -17.05 12.18 6.42
N SER A 331 -17.45 11.32 5.50
CA SER A 331 -17.10 9.89 5.54
C SER A 331 -15.61 9.68 5.27
N ILE A 332 -15.02 10.44 4.33
CA ILE A 332 -13.58 10.40 4.04
C ILE A 332 -12.75 10.87 5.25
N GLN A 333 -13.14 11.96 5.90
CA GLN A 333 -12.47 12.44 7.12
C GLN A 333 -12.53 11.41 8.25
N ARG A 334 -13.71 10.80 8.46
CA ARG A 334 -13.87 9.73 9.45
C ARG A 334 -12.96 8.54 9.15
N LEU A 335 -12.93 8.09 7.89
CA LEU A 335 -12.07 6.99 7.45
C LEU A 335 -10.59 7.31 7.65
N SER A 336 -10.19 8.55 7.32
CA SER A 336 -8.81 9.04 7.51
C SER A 336 -8.43 9.03 8.99
N HIS A 337 -9.34 9.48 9.87
CA HIS A 337 -9.14 9.45 11.30
C HIS A 337 -9.06 8.02 11.87
N GLU A 338 -9.92 7.10 11.41
CA GLU A 338 -9.91 5.69 11.81
C GLU A 338 -8.63 4.96 11.37
N CYS A 339 -8.05 5.32 10.21
CA CYS A 339 -6.84 4.67 9.69
C CYS A 339 -5.54 5.24 10.29
N LEU A 340 -5.45 6.56 10.43
CA LEU A 340 -4.19 7.27 10.73
C LEU A 340 -4.31 8.30 11.86
N GLY A 341 -5.51 8.82 12.13
CA GLY A 341 -5.71 9.98 12.99
C GLY A 341 -5.23 9.78 14.42
N TRP A 342 -5.50 8.63 15.03
CA TRP A 342 -5.07 8.35 16.41
C TRP A 342 -3.55 8.30 16.55
N ASP A 343 -2.86 7.59 15.66
CA ASP A 343 -1.40 7.42 15.71
C ASP A 343 -0.69 8.77 15.49
N ILE A 344 -1.17 9.56 14.54
CA ILE A 344 -0.61 10.88 14.22
C ILE A 344 -0.90 11.89 15.33
N HIS A 345 -2.12 11.90 15.88
CA HIS A 345 -2.47 12.79 16.98
C HIS A 345 -1.62 12.48 18.22
N ASN A 346 -1.47 11.21 18.60
CA ASN A 346 -0.62 10.82 19.72
C ASN A 346 0.84 11.20 19.47
N ALA A 347 1.38 10.96 18.28
CA ALA A 347 2.74 11.37 17.95
C ALA A 347 2.92 12.89 18.07
N THR A 348 1.92 13.67 17.67
CA THR A 348 1.93 15.15 17.77
C THR A 348 1.89 15.62 19.22
N GLU A 349 1.14 14.95 20.10
CA GLU A 349 1.03 15.30 21.52
C GLU A 349 2.27 14.90 22.34
N ILE A 350 2.95 13.83 21.93
CA ILE A 350 4.11 13.29 22.65
C ILE A 350 5.41 14.00 22.23
N ALA A 351 5.55 14.30 20.94
CA ALA A 351 6.81 14.82 20.40
C ALA A 351 7.06 16.28 20.77
N GLU A 352 8.28 16.58 21.20
CA GLU A 352 8.75 17.93 21.49
C GLU A 352 9.18 18.68 20.22
N ASP A 353 9.65 17.95 19.20
CA ASP A 353 10.07 18.49 17.91
C ASP A 353 9.73 17.58 16.71
N VAL A 354 10.07 18.04 15.50
CA VAL A 354 9.75 17.32 14.24
C VAL A 354 10.52 16.00 14.09
N LEU A 355 11.73 15.90 14.64
CA LEU A 355 12.55 14.68 14.58
C LEU A 355 11.99 13.62 15.52
N GLU A 356 11.58 14.04 16.73
CA GLU A 356 10.89 13.16 17.67
C GLU A 356 9.54 12.72 17.13
N PHE A 357 8.79 13.62 16.47
CA PHE A 357 7.54 13.26 15.80
C PHE A 357 7.76 12.15 14.78
N GLU A 358 8.76 12.30 13.90
CA GLU A 358 9.11 11.28 12.92
C GLU A 358 9.45 9.95 13.60
N ALA A 359 10.23 9.96 14.67
CA ALA A 359 10.61 8.76 15.41
C ALA A 359 9.41 8.06 16.08
N VAL A 360 8.54 8.83 16.75
CA VAL A 360 7.36 8.31 17.46
C VAL A 360 6.32 7.79 16.48
N VAL A 361 6.01 8.54 15.42
CA VAL A 361 5.02 8.10 14.42
C VAL A 361 5.54 6.91 13.64
N SER A 362 6.85 6.88 13.38
CA SER A 362 7.50 5.71 12.81
C SER A 362 7.28 4.52 13.73
N HIS A 363 7.61 4.64 15.01
CA HIS A 363 7.38 3.54 15.94
C HIS A 363 5.91 3.10 15.95
N ALA A 364 4.95 4.02 16.10
CA ALA A 364 3.51 3.74 16.17
C ALA A 364 2.95 3.08 14.90
N LEU A 365 3.35 3.56 13.71
CA LEU A 365 2.94 2.98 12.44
C LEU A 365 3.64 1.64 12.17
N PHE A 366 4.81 1.40 12.76
CA PHE A 366 5.70 0.27 12.41
C PHE A 366 5.79 -0.82 13.49
N GLN A 367 5.10 -0.70 14.64
CA GLN A 367 5.18 -1.63 15.79
C GLN A 367 4.88 -3.10 15.45
N GLU A 368 4.28 -3.42 14.30
CA GLU A 368 3.93 -4.79 13.93
C GLU A 368 4.79 -5.45 12.84
N THR A 369 5.79 -4.81 12.21
CA THR A 369 6.34 -5.48 11.00
C THR A 369 7.78 -5.28 10.56
N ILE A 370 8.64 -4.50 11.21
CA ILE A 370 10.01 -4.38 10.69
C ILE A 370 11.06 -4.30 11.80
N THR A 371 11.77 -5.41 12.01
CA THR A 371 13.08 -5.38 12.69
C THR A 371 14.15 -4.97 11.69
N ILE A 372 14.65 -3.73 11.82
CA ILE A 372 15.71 -3.20 10.97
C ILE A 372 17.06 -3.69 11.51
N TYR A 373 17.76 -4.52 10.73
CA TYR A 373 19.17 -4.77 10.95
C TYR A 373 19.97 -4.01 9.89
N THR A 374 20.55 -2.88 10.30
CA THR A 374 21.59 -2.23 9.52
C THR A 374 22.88 -3.03 9.66
N PRO A 375 23.62 -3.33 8.58
CA PRO A 375 25.00 -3.75 8.73
C PRO A 375 25.76 -2.57 9.34
N ASP A 376 26.34 -2.75 10.52
CA ASP A 376 27.13 -1.70 11.17
C ASP A 376 28.09 -1.05 10.17
N TRP A 377 27.88 0.26 9.96
CA TRP A 377 28.84 1.08 9.26
C TRP A 377 29.94 1.42 10.28
N ASN A 378 30.96 0.55 10.33
CA ASN A 378 32.19 0.57 11.14
C ASN A 378 32.19 -0.29 12.42
N ALA A 379 32.68 -1.54 12.29
CA ALA A 379 33.85 -2.05 13.03
C ALA A 379 34.41 -3.30 12.36
#